data_AF-A0A8G2BKE6-F1
#
_entry.id   AF-A0A8G2BKE6-F1
#
_cell.length_a   1.000
_cell.length_b   1.000
_cell.length_c   1.000
_cell.angle_alpha   90.00
_cell.angle_beta   90.00
_cell.angle_gamma   90.00
#
_symmetry.space_group_name_H-M   'P 1'
#
loop_
_entity.id
_entity.type
_entity.pdbx_description
1 polymer ?
#
loop_
_entity_poly.entity_id
_entity_poly.type
_entity_poly.pdbx_seq_one_letter_code
_entity_poly.pdbx_strand_id
1 'polypeptide(L)'
;MLAAILALAAGIWLSSISEGIAQDRAVIDAGRSEVWERNLYKTFTYEVMANGFDIVLYSTLLGGTAAAAPAFILTNAALSTAAYYTHETVWDLGFGNPQPFGGWTLPIRTASYRVVSSAKNYGLGLLFTADPVTAAGFTAVSAVADLSFYLINDLAWNLYWPLEAAPQPRTIEIAF
;
A
#
# COMPACT_ATOMS: atom_id res chain seq x y z
N MET A 1 22.70 30.99 -45.75
CA MET A 1 21.25 30.68 -45.65
C MET A 1 21.00 29.24 -45.19
N LEU A 2 21.58 28.22 -45.83
CA LEU A 2 21.38 26.80 -45.47
C LEU A 2 21.71 26.48 -43.99
N ALA A 3 22.83 27.00 -43.48
CA ALA A 3 23.24 26.79 -42.07
C ALA A 3 22.26 27.37 -41.04
N ALA A 4 21.63 28.51 -41.36
CA ALA A 4 20.64 29.14 -40.47
C ALA A 4 19.32 28.35 -40.43
N ILE A 5 18.93 27.76 -41.57
CA ILE A 5 17.73 26.90 -41.66
C ILE A 5 17.93 25.60 -40.86
N LEU A 6 19.11 24.98 -40.96
CA LEU A 6 19.44 23.78 -40.20
C LEU A 6 19.51 24.03 -38.68
N ALA A 7 20.04 25.19 -38.27
CA ALA A 7 20.08 25.56 -36.85
C ALA A 7 18.67 25.81 -36.26
N LEU A 8 17.77 26.43 -37.02
CA LEU A 8 16.37 26.61 -36.64
C LEU A 8 15.63 25.27 -36.54
N ALA A 9 15.81 24.38 -37.52
CA ALA A 9 15.20 23.05 -37.51
C ALA A 9 15.70 22.21 -36.32
N ALA A 10 17.00 22.26 -36.00
CA ALA A 10 17.56 21.59 -34.83
C ALA A 10 17.03 22.19 -33.52
N GLY A 11 16.87 23.51 -33.44
CA GLY A 11 16.29 24.18 -32.26
C GLY A 11 14.85 23.77 -31.99
N ILE A 12 14.02 23.71 -33.04
CA ILE A 12 12.61 23.25 -32.96
C ILE A 12 12.55 21.76 -32.58
N TRP A 13 13.45 20.95 -33.12
CA TRP A 13 13.52 19.53 -32.79
C TRP A 13 13.93 19.30 -31.33
N LEU A 14 14.95 20.00 -30.83
CA LEU A 14 15.35 19.93 -29.42
C LEU A 14 14.27 20.45 -28.46
N SER A 15 13.57 21.54 -28.81
CA SER A 15 12.48 22.05 -27.97
C SER A 15 11.33 21.04 -27.87
N SER A 16 10.95 20.40 -28.98
CA SER A 16 9.91 19.37 -28.99
C SER A 16 10.24 18.15 -28.13
N ILE A 17 11.51 17.73 -28.10
CA ILE A 17 11.98 16.65 -27.22
C ILE A 17 11.93 17.08 -25.75
N SER A 18 12.36 18.31 -25.45
CA SER A 18 12.33 18.83 -24.08
C SER A 18 10.91 18.98 -23.52
N GLU A 19 9.97 19.42 -24.37
CA GLU A 19 8.55 19.51 -24.04
C GLU A 19 7.94 18.12 -23.83
N GLY A 20 8.28 17.14 -24.69
CA GLY A 20 7.88 15.75 -24.50
C GLY A 20 8.37 15.16 -23.18
N ILE A 21 9.64 15.37 -22.82
CA ILE A 21 10.20 14.91 -21.54
C ILE A 21 9.53 15.60 -20.34
N ALA A 22 9.22 16.89 -20.44
CA ALA A 22 8.55 17.63 -19.38
C ALA A 22 7.10 17.16 -19.19
N GLN A 23 6.39 16.89 -20.29
CA GLN A 23 5.03 16.38 -20.28
C GLN A 23 4.98 14.95 -19.72
N ASP A 24 5.88 14.06 -20.14
CA ASP A 24 6.00 12.69 -19.60
C ASP A 24 6.27 12.71 -18.10
N ARG A 25 7.17 13.59 -17.64
CA ARG A 25 7.44 13.78 -16.21
C ARG A 25 6.19 14.24 -15.45
N ALA A 26 5.46 15.22 -15.99
CA ALA A 26 4.25 15.73 -15.35
C ALA A 26 3.16 14.65 -15.23
N VAL A 27 3.02 13.79 -16.24
CA VAL A 27 2.09 12.65 -16.22
C VAL A 27 2.52 11.62 -15.18
N ILE A 28 3.81 11.28 -15.11
CA ILE A 28 4.36 10.35 -14.10
C ILE A 28 4.17 10.90 -12.69
N ASP A 29 4.46 12.18 -12.48
CA ASP A 29 4.34 12.83 -11.18
C ASP A 29 2.88 12.94 -10.74
N ALA A 30 1.96 13.22 -11.67
CA ALA A 30 0.52 13.21 -11.42
C ALA A 30 0.02 11.82 -11.02
N GLY A 31 0.39 10.77 -11.77
CA GLY A 31 0.01 9.39 -11.43
C GLY A 31 0.58 8.94 -10.08
N ARG A 32 1.82 9.35 -9.76
CA ARG A 32 2.40 9.10 -8.43
C ARG A 32 1.62 9.83 -7.34
N SER A 33 1.29 11.11 -7.53
CA SER A 33 0.52 11.89 -6.57
C SER A 33 -0.83 11.23 -6.28
N GLU A 34 -1.50 10.71 -7.31
CA GLU A 34 -2.77 10.00 -7.16
C GLU A 34 -2.62 8.71 -6.33
N VAL A 35 -1.57 7.92 -6.58
CA VAL A 35 -1.24 6.73 -5.77
C VAL A 35 -1.04 7.10 -4.31
N TRP A 36 -0.25 8.14 -4.03
CA TRP A 36 0.03 8.59 -2.67
C TRP A 36 -1.22 9.06 -1.93
N GLU A 37 -2.05 9.86 -2.60
CA GLU A 37 -3.29 10.40 -2.04
C GLU A 37 -4.30 9.29 -1.75
N ARG A 38 -4.54 8.42 -2.74
CA ARG A 38 -5.44 7.29 -2.59
C ARG A 38 -4.99 6.37 -1.46
N ASN A 39 -3.71 6.04 -1.39
CA ASN A 39 -3.20 5.13 -0.37
C ASN A 39 -3.24 5.75 1.03
N LEU A 40 -3.17 7.09 1.15
CA LEU A 40 -3.35 7.77 2.43
C LEU A 40 -4.80 7.59 2.93
N TYR A 41 -5.79 7.86 2.09
CA TYR A 41 -7.19 7.67 2.48
C TYR A 41 -7.55 6.20 2.72
N LYS A 42 -7.00 5.31 1.89
CA LYS A 42 -7.14 3.86 2.05
C LYS A 42 -6.55 3.35 3.34
N THR A 43 -5.43 3.93 3.77
CA THR A 43 -4.83 3.65 5.08
C THR A 43 -5.81 4.07 6.18
N PHE A 44 -6.37 5.28 6.10
CA PHE A 44 -7.29 5.76 7.12
C PHE A 44 -8.49 4.82 7.34
N THR A 45 -9.11 4.34 6.26
CA THR A 45 -10.25 3.41 6.38
C THR A 45 -9.85 2.05 6.95
N TYR A 46 -8.69 1.51 6.54
CA TYR A 46 -8.16 0.29 7.12
C TYR A 46 -7.87 0.43 8.62
N GLU A 47 -7.20 1.52 9.00
CA GLU A 47 -6.80 1.78 10.39
C GLU A 47 -7.99 1.92 11.33
N VAL A 48 -9.09 2.51 10.88
CA VAL A 48 -10.33 2.57 11.68
C VAL A 48 -10.84 1.17 12.03
N MET A 49 -10.82 0.24 11.06
CA MET A 49 -11.26 -1.15 11.28
C MET A 49 -10.26 -1.92 12.14
N ALA A 50 -8.97 -1.86 11.78
CA ALA A 50 -7.92 -2.63 12.41
C ALA A 50 -7.66 -2.20 13.86
N ASN A 51 -7.52 -0.89 14.12
CA ASN A 51 -7.31 -0.41 15.50
C ASN A 51 -8.53 -0.68 16.39
N GLY A 52 -9.74 -0.60 15.84
CA GLY A 52 -10.95 -0.93 16.60
C GLY A 52 -10.91 -2.37 17.12
N PHE A 53 -10.46 -3.31 16.29
CA PHE A 53 -10.28 -4.71 16.67
C PHE A 53 -9.09 -4.92 17.61
N ASP A 54 -7.95 -4.29 17.33
CA ASP A 54 -6.75 -4.42 18.17
C ASP A 54 -6.96 -3.90 19.59
N ILE A 55 -7.80 -2.87 19.79
CA ILE A 55 -8.19 -2.39 21.13
C ILE A 55 -8.94 -3.48 21.92
N VAL A 56 -9.84 -4.20 21.25
CA VAL A 56 -10.54 -5.33 21.88
C VAL A 56 -9.55 -6.42 22.26
N LEU A 57 -8.63 -6.77 21.37
CA LEU A 57 -7.58 -7.76 21.65
C LEU A 57 -6.62 -7.32 22.75
N TYR A 58 -6.26 -6.04 22.80
CA TYR A 58 -5.43 -5.50 23.88
C TYR A 58 -6.09 -5.72 25.25
N SER A 59 -7.38 -5.38 25.35
CA SER A 59 -8.12 -5.53 26.61
C SER A 59 -8.38 -6.98 27.02
N THR A 60 -8.53 -7.90 26.06
CA THR A 60 -8.95 -9.28 26.32
C THR A 60 -7.82 -10.29 26.34
N LEU A 61 -6.80 -10.11 25.48
CA LEU A 61 -5.76 -11.10 25.23
C LEU A 61 -4.40 -10.67 25.78
N LEU A 62 -4.07 -9.38 25.70
CA LEU A 62 -2.79 -8.85 26.21
C LEU A 62 -2.84 -8.47 27.70
N GLY A 63 -3.98 -8.67 28.37
CA GLY A 63 -4.17 -8.28 29.77
C GLY A 63 -4.10 -6.76 29.98
N GLY A 64 -4.49 -5.99 28.94
CA GLY A 64 -4.33 -4.56 28.88
C GLY A 64 -4.98 -3.82 30.05
N THR A 65 -4.27 -2.84 30.61
CA THR A 65 -4.79 -1.99 31.69
C THR A 65 -5.22 -0.64 31.14
N ALA A 66 -6.18 0.01 31.79
CA ALA A 66 -6.61 1.36 31.40
C ALA A 66 -5.44 2.38 31.40
N ALA A 67 -4.44 2.18 32.25
CA ALA A 67 -3.27 3.05 32.34
C ALA A 67 -2.32 2.92 31.13
N ALA A 68 -2.17 1.72 30.57
CA ALA A 68 -1.30 1.46 29.42
C ALA A 68 -2.03 1.53 28.06
N ALA A 69 -3.37 1.58 28.06
CA ALA A 69 -4.18 1.66 26.85
C ALA A 69 -3.82 2.84 25.92
N PRO A 70 -3.58 4.08 26.40
CA PRO A 70 -3.21 5.18 25.52
C PRO A 70 -1.89 4.93 24.79
N ALA A 71 -0.89 4.36 25.48
CA ALA A 71 0.39 4.02 24.89
C ALA A 71 0.24 2.93 23.83
N PHE A 72 -0.58 1.90 24.10
CA PHE A 72 -0.89 0.87 23.12
C PHE A 72 -1.56 1.45 21.88
N ILE A 73 -2.63 2.24 22.05
CA ILE A 73 -3.40 2.81 20.95
C ILE A 73 -2.51 3.67 20.04
N LEU A 74 -1.72 4.58 20.62
CA LEU A 74 -0.87 5.48 19.85
C LEU A 74 0.26 4.72 19.13
N THR A 75 0.89 3.76 19.80
CA THR A 75 1.95 2.93 19.21
C THR A 75 1.39 2.06 18.09
N ASN A 76 0.22 1.45 18.31
CA ASN A 76 -0.46 0.62 17.32
C ASN A 76 -0.83 1.45 16.09
N ALA A 77 -1.52 2.58 16.27
CA ALA A 77 -1.93 3.45 15.18
C ALA A 77 -0.73 3.91 14.35
N ALA A 78 0.37 4.32 14.99
CA ALA A 78 1.57 4.76 14.30
C ALA A 78 2.22 3.62 13.48
N LEU A 79 2.40 2.44 14.08
CA LEU A 79 3.01 1.29 13.41
C LEU A 79 2.13 0.73 12.31
N SER A 80 0.83 0.57 12.55
CA SER A 80 -0.14 0.09 11.57
C SER A 80 -0.23 1.04 10.37
N THR A 81 -0.37 2.35 10.61
CA THR A 81 -0.40 3.37 9.55
C THR A 81 0.86 3.32 8.71
N ALA A 82 2.04 3.28 9.36
CA ALA A 82 3.31 3.22 8.65
C ALA A 82 3.45 1.93 7.83
N ALA A 83 3.08 0.78 8.41
CA ALA A 83 3.15 -0.52 7.75
C ALA A 83 2.21 -0.61 6.55
N TYR A 84 0.94 -0.23 6.72
CA TYR A 84 -0.07 -0.30 5.68
C TYR A 84 0.23 0.70 4.56
N TYR A 85 0.44 1.97 4.88
CA TYR A 85 0.71 3.00 3.88
C TYR A 85 1.95 2.68 3.04
N THR A 86 3.04 2.23 3.71
CA THR A 86 4.28 1.86 3.03
C THR A 86 4.06 0.65 2.14
N HIS A 87 3.37 -0.40 2.63
CA HIS A 87 3.07 -1.57 1.84
C HIS A 87 2.27 -1.21 0.58
N GLU A 88 1.18 -0.47 0.74
CA GLU A 88 0.30 -0.11 -0.37
C GLU A 88 1.02 0.74 -1.40
N THR A 89 1.78 1.73 -0.94
CA THR A 89 2.56 2.58 -1.83
C THR A 89 3.63 1.79 -2.57
N VAL A 90 4.43 1.00 -1.87
CA VAL A 90 5.49 0.20 -2.51
C VAL A 90 4.87 -0.77 -3.51
N TRP A 91 3.73 -1.36 -3.18
CA TRP A 91 3.02 -2.25 -4.07
C TRP A 91 2.53 -1.52 -5.32
N ASP A 92 1.77 -0.44 -5.17
CA ASP A 92 1.15 0.26 -6.31
C ASP A 92 2.19 0.95 -7.20
N LEU A 93 3.28 1.48 -6.62
CA LEU A 93 4.38 2.06 -7.41
C LEU A 93 5.25 1.02 -8.11
N GLY A 94 5.39 -0.18 -7.53
CA GLY A 94 6.28 -1.23 -8.05
C GLY A 94 5.58 -2.20 -9.01
N PHE A 95 4.33 -2.54 -8.73
CA PHE A 95 3.58 -3.60 -9.42
C PHE A 95 2.28 -3.11 -10.04
N GLY A 96 1.85 -1.87 -9.77
CA GLY A 96 0.57 -1.33 -10.21
C GLY A 96 -0.63 -1.90 -9.44
N ASN A 97 -1.79 -1.30 -9.66
CA ASN A 97 -3.00 -1.68 -8.93
C ASN A 97 -3.61 -2.99 -9.50
N PRO A 98 -3.87 -4.02 -8.67
CA PRO A 98 -4.61 -5.20 -9.10
C PRO A 98 -6.02 -4.87 -9.58
N GLN A 99 -6.44 -5.60 -10.62
CA GLN A 99 -7.85 -5.68 -10.98
C GLN A 99 -8.62 -6.39 -9.84
N PRO A 100 -9.79 -5.90 -9.40
CA PRO A 100 -10.50 -6.42 -8.21
C PRO A 100 -10.81 -7.92 -8.29
N PHE A 101 -10.95 -8.48 -9.49
CA PHE A 101 -11.24 -9.90 -9.74
C PHE A 101 -10.25 -10.57 -10.71
N GLY A 102 -9.07 -9.99 -10.92
CA GLY A 102 -8.10 -10.45 -11.90
C GLY A 102 -6.93 -11.23 -11.30
N GLY A 103 -6.82 -12.51 -11.65
CA GLY A 103 -5.59 -13.31 -11.48
C GLY A 103 -5.10 -13.48 -10.04
N TRP A 104 -3.79 -13.68 -9.89
CA TRP A 104 -3.12 -13.96 -8.60
C TRP A 104 -2.63 -12.71 -7.86
N THR A 105 -2.74 -11.52 -8.46
CA THR A 105 -2.15 -10.29 -7.90
C THR A 105 -2.77 -9.92 -6.55
N LEU A 106 -4.10 -9.98 -6.42
CA LEU A 106 -4.80 -9.65 -5.17
C LEU A 106 -4.46 -10.66 -4.04
N PRO A 107 -4.51 -12.00 -4.26
CA PRO A 107 -4.02 -12.96 -3.27
C PRO A 107 -2.56 -12.75 -2.85
N ILE A 108 -1.65 -12.49 -3.81
CA ILE A 108 -0.22 -12.29 -3.50
C ILE A 108 -0.03 -11.01 -2.69
N ARG A 109 -0.69 -9.91 -3.06
CA ARG A 109 -0.67 -8.64 -2.32
C ARG A 109 -1.20 -8.80 -0.89
N THR A 110 -2.30 -9.55 -0.73
CA THR A 110 -2.87 -9.84 0.60
C THR A 110 -1.89 -10.67 1.42
N ALA A 111 -1.26 -11.68 0.82
CA ALA A 111 -0.27 -12.52 1.49
C ALA A 111 0.99 -11.72 1.88
N SER A 112 1.48 -10.80 1.03
CA SER A 112 2.62 -9.94 1.36
C SER A 112 2.30 -9.01 2.51
N TYR A 113 1.12 -8.38 2.50
CA TYR A 113 0.69 -7.54 3.62
C TYR A 113 0.56 -8.36 4.90
N ARG A 114 0.09 -9.61 4.81
CA ARG A 114 -0.03 -10.49 5.97
C ARG A 114 1.30 -10.76 6.65
N VAL A 115 2.40 -10.87 5.90
CA VAL A 115 3.75 -11.00 6.49
C VAL A 115 4.10 -9.74 7.29
N VAL A 116 3.86 -8.56 6.71
CA VAL A 116 4.11 -7.26 7.35
C VAL A 116 3.27 -7.10 8.63
N SER A 117 1.96 -7.35 8.55
CA SER A 117 1.06 -7.21 9.71
C SER A 117 1.36 -8.24 10.79
N SER A 118 1.79 -9.46 10.43
CA SER A 118 2.23 -10.47 11.40
C SER A 118 3.43 -10.00 12.20
N ALA A 119 4.46 -9.48 11.53
CA ALA A 119 5.67 -8.99 12.17
C ALA A 119 5.37 -7.82 13.11
N LYS A 120 4.53 -6.88 12.66
CA LYS A 120 4.08 -5.73 13.46
C LYS A 120 3.28 -6.18 14.69
N ASN A 121 2.33 -7.10 14.55
CA ASN A 121 1.51 -7.56 15.67
C ASN A 121 2.33 -8.37 16.68
N TYR A 122 3.27 -9.18 16.21
CA TYR A 122 4.18 -9.91 17.09
C TYR A 122 5.09 -8.95 17.87
N GLY A 123 5.64 -7.94 17.19
CA GLY A 123 6.44 -6.90 17.83
C GLY A 123 5.68 -6.10 18.88
N LEU A 124 4.42 -5.72 18.59
CA LEU A 124 3.54 -5.09 19.57
C LEU A 124 3.23 -5.99 20.75
N GLY A 125 2.90 -7.26 20.50
CA GLY A 125 2.68 -8.24 21.55
C GLY A 125 3.88 -8.30 22.50
N LEU A 126 5.08 -8.49 21.94
CA LEU A 126 6.33 -8.52 22.73
C LEU A 126 6.57 -7.22 23.50
N LEU A 127 6.31 -6.07 22.89
CA LEU A 127 6.51 -4.76 23.51
C LEU A 127 5.64 -4.58 24.76
N PHE A 128 4.40 -5.06 24.72
CA PHE A 128 3.43 -4.82 25.80
C PHE A 128 3.31 -5.97 26.81
N THR A 129 3.73 -7.18 26.47
CA THR A 129 3.64 -8.34 27.37
C THR A 129 4.99 -8.90 27.81
N ALA A 130 6.07 -8.61 27.08
CA ALA A 130 7.37 -9.26 27.23
C ALA A 130 7.32 -10.80 27.18
N ASP A 131 6.23 -11.38 26.64
CA ASP A 131 6.02 -12.82 26.55
C ASP A 131 5.80 -13.27 25.09
N PRO A 132 6.72 -14.08 24.53
CA PRO A 132 6.62 -14.54 23.15
C PRO A 132 5.41 -15.42 22.87
N VAL A 133 4.89 -16.14 23.87
CA VAL A 133 3.71 -17.01 23.70
C VAL A 133 2.45 -16.15 23.53
N THR A 134 2.24 -15.18 24.41
CA THR A 134 1.13 -14.22 24.30
C THR A 134 1.23 -13.40 23.02
N ALA A 135 2.43 -12.96 22.63
CA ALA A 135 2.65 -12.23 21.38
C ALA A 135 2.30 -13.06 20.14
N ALA A 136 2.65 -14.35 20.14
CA ALA A 136 2.26 -15.28 19.08
C ALA A 136 0.73 -15.49 19.03
N GLY A 137 0.09 -15.62 20.20
CA GLY A 137 -1.36 -15.71 20.32
C GLY A 137 -2.08 -14.48 19.74
N PHE A 138 -1.62 -13.29 20.11
CA PHE A 138 -2.13 -12.03 19.55
C PHE A 138 -1.97 -11.97 18.03
N THR A 139 -0.77 -12.30 17.54
CA THR A 139 -0.49 -12.33 16.09
C THR A 139 -1.41 -13.29 15.33
N ALA A 140 -1.68 -14.46 15.91
CA ALA A 140 -2.53 -15.49 15.31
C ALA A 140 -4.00 -15.07 15.28
N VAL A 141 -4.51 -14.45 16.35
CA VAL A 141 -5.89 -13.96 16.39
C VAL A 141 -6.09 -12.76 15.48
N SER A 142 -5.15 -11.79 15.48
CA SER A 142 -5.18 -10.65 14.55
C SER A 142 -5.09 -11.08 13.09
N ALA A 143 -4.52 -12.26 12.79
CA ALA A 143 -4.37 -12.76 11.42
C ALA A 143 -5.66 -12.80 10.63
N VAL A 144 -6.73 -13.30 11.26
CA VAL A 144 -8.01 -13.53 10.62
C VAL A 144 -8.71 -12.20 10.35
N ALA A 145 -8.67 -11.30 11.34
CA ALA A 145 -9.25 -9.98 11.24
C ALA A 145 -8.51 -9.12 10.22
N ASP A 146 -7.17 -9.05 10.28
CA ASP A 146 -6.35 -8.28 9.35
C ASP A 146 -6.55 -8.73 7.91
N LEU A 147 -6.61 -10.05 7.67
CA LEU A 147 -6.84 -10.58 6.33
C LEU A 147 -8.22 -10.15 5.80
N SER A 148 -9.24 -10.19 6.66
CA SER A 148 -10.61 -9.81 6.31
C SER A 148 -10.72 -8.31 6.06
N PHE A 149 -10.18 -7.48 6.96
CA PHE A 149 -10.17 -6.02 6.81
C PHE A 149 -9.35 -5.59 5.60
N TYR A 150 -8.21 -6.22 5.36
CA TYR A 150 -7.38 -5.94 4.19
C TYR A 150 -8.15 -6.21 2.90
N LEU A 151 -8.73 -7.42 2.76
CA LEU A 151 -9.47 -7.79 1.56
C LEU A 151 -10.68 -6.88 1.32
N ILE A 152 -11.46 -6.62 2.36
CA ILE A 152 -12.64 -5.73 2.27
C ILE A 152 -12.20 -4.32 1.87
N ASN A 153 -11.17 -3.78 2.51
CA ASN A 153 -10.67 -2.44 2.22
C ASN A 153 -10.11 -2.35 0.80
N ASP A 154 -9.31 -3.34 0.38
CA ASP A 154 -8.71 -3.37 -0.95
C ASP A 154 -9.77 -3.47 -2.04
N LEU A 155 -10.76 -4.36 -1.88
CA LEU A 155 -11.88 -4.47 -2.80
C LEU A 155 -12.72 -3.19 -2.87
N ALA A 156 -13.08 -2.61 -1.72
CA ALA A 156 -13.87 -1.38 -1.68
C ALA A 156 -13.17 -0.23 -2.40
N TRP A 157 -11.86 -0.06 -2.16
CA TRP A 157 -11.07 1.00 -2.80
C TRP A 157 -10.80 0.75 -4.28
N ASN A 158 -10.67 -0.50 -4.72
CA ASN A 158 -10.54 -0.83 -6.14
C ASN A 158 -11.85 -0.63 -6.91
N LEU A 159 -13.00 -0.68 -6.24
CA LEU A 159 -14.31 -0.37 -6.83
C LEU A 159 -14.61 1.14 -6.82
N TYR A 160 -14.27 1.84 -5.73
CA TYR A 160 -14.61 3.26 -5.55
C TYR A 160 -13.65 4.20 -6.31
N TRP A 161 -12.35 3.95 -6.21
CA TRP A 161 -11.30 4.76 -6.85
C TRP A 161 -10.32 3.82 -7.55
N PRO A 162 -10.68 3.28 -8.73
CA PRO A 162 -9.77 2.44 -9.48
C PRO A 162 -8.58 3.27 -9.97
N LEU A 163 -7.37 2.75 -9.74
CA LEU A 163 -6.18 3.27 -10.40
C LEU A 163 -6.00 2.56 -11.73
N GLU A 164 -5.26 3.17 -12.65
CA GLU A 164 -4.86 2.52 -13.90
C GLU A 164 -4.18 1.19 -13.60
N ALA A 165 -4.67 0.13 -14.24
CA ALA A 165 -4.19 -1.21 -13.98
C ALA A 165 -2.72 -1.31 -14.40
N ALA A 166 -1.96 -2.13 -13.68
CA ALA A 166 -0.61 -2.50 -14.10
C ALA A 166 -0.62 -2.91 -15.58
N PRO A 167 0.30 -2.41 -16.42
CA PRO A 167 0.44 -2.89 -17.78
C PRO A 167 0.57 -4.41 -17.75
N GLN A 168 -0.38 -5.11 -18.36
CA GLN A 168 -0.32 -6.56 -18.46
C GLN A 168 1.00 -6.92 -19.18
N PRO A 169 1.79 -7.89 -18.67
CA PRO A 169 2.94 -8.36 -19.42
C PRO A 169 2.44 -8.78 -20.80
N ARG A 170 2.99 -8.20 -21.87
CA ARG A 170 2.66 -8.61 -23.23
C ARG A 170 2.84 -10.13 -23.30
N THR A 171 1.75 -10.86 -23.50
CA THR A 171 1.82 -12.25 -23.92
C THR A 171 2.67 -12.24 -25.18
N ILE A 172 3.88 -12.77 -25.10
CA ILE A 172 4.63 -13.11 -26.30
C ILE A 172 3.80 -14.23 -26.92
N GLU A 173 2.98 -13.87 -27.92
CA GLU A 173 2.38 -14.85 -28.80
C GLU A 173 3.55 -15.54 -29.52
N ILE A 174 4.00 -16.66 -28.97
CA ILE A 174 4.89 -17.56 -29.67
C ILE A 174 4.02 -18.19 -30.74
N ALA A 175 4.02 -17.59 -31.93
CA ALA A 175 3.47 -18.22 -33.11
C ALA A 175 4.23 -19.54 -33.34
N PHE A 176 3.52 -20.66 -33.19
CA PHE A 176 3.99 -21.98 -33.60
C PHE A 176 3.63 -22.22 -35.07
#